data_AF-A0A9X9A878-F1
#
_entry.id   AF-A0A9X9A878-F1
#
_cell.length_a   1.000
_cell.length_b   1.000
_cell.length_c   1.000
_cell.angle_alpha   90.00
_cell.angle_beta   90.00
_cell.angle_gamma   90.00
#
_symmetry.space_group_name_H-M   'P 1'
#
loop_
_entity.id
_entity.type
_entity.pdbx_description
1 polymer ?
#
loop_
_entity_poly.entity_id
_entity_poly.type
_entity_poly.pdbx_seq_one_letter_code
_entity_poly.pdbx_strand_id
1 'polypeptide(L)'
;IGISIGTIQPNQIVTITFQVTITNIPPNGVVTNVGSVNFTSQPNPNEPPITETEETPPVNTEIINSIINPAKTSDRNNVDIDDIITYTVTFQNLQTVQLTDIVFTDPIPTGTTFIPNSVTINGVPTSNLDPALGIPLGTLNPSQS
;
A
#
# COMPACT_ATOMS: atom_id res chain seq x y z
N ILE A 1 30.54 -1.81 -5.94
CA ILE A 1 30.80 -3.21 -6.38
C ILE A 1 29.75 -3.53 -7.44
N GLY A 2 30.16 -3.95 -8.64
CA GLY A 2 29.26 -4.27 -9.75
C GLY A 2 29.37 -5.74 -10.15
N ILE A 3 28.57 -6.17 -11.13
CA ILE A 3 28.63 -7.50 -11.74
C ILE A 3 29.47 -7.39 -13.02
N SER A 4 30.53 -8.18 -13.14
CA SER A 4 31.29 -8.26 -14.40
C SER A 4 30.55 -9.17 -15.38
N ILE A 5 30.27 -8.64 -16.57
CA ILE A 5 29.51 -9.33 -17.63
C ILE A 5 30.46 -9.92 -18.70
N GLY A 6 31.76 -9.67 -18.56
CA GLY A 6 32.76 -10.07 -19.56
C GLY A 6 32.67 -9.26 -20.86
N THR A 7 33.24 -9.80 -21.93
CA THR A 7 33.25 -9.15 -23.25
C THR A 7 31.94 -9.42 -23.99
N ILE A 8 31.30 -8.37 -24.49
CA ILE A 8 30.10 -8.45 -25.34
C ILE A 8 30.54 -8.22 -26.78
N GLN A 9 30.34 -9.22 -27.64
CA GLN A 9 30.67 -9.13 -29.07
C GLN A 9 29.62 -8.30 -29.83
N PRO A 10 29.92 -7.77 -31.03
CA PRO A 10 28.93 -7.09 -31.85
C PRO A 10 27.68 -7.94 -32.06
N ASN A 11 26.50 -7.34 -31.84
CA ASN A 11 25.18 -7.97 -31.89
C ASN A 11 24.89 -9.05 -30.83
N GLN A 12 25.79 -9.25 -29.86
CA GLN A 12 25.52 -10.14 -28.72
C GLN A 12 24.59 -9.44 -27.73
N ILE A 13 23.59 -10.17 -27.25
CA ILE A 13 22.67 -9.71 -26.20
C ILE A 13 23.02 -10.47 -24.91
N VAL A 14 23.14 -9.72 -23.81
CA VAL A 14 23.23 -10.28 -22.46
C VAL A 14 22.07 -9.74 -21.63
N THR A 15 21.35 -10.63 -20.95
CA THR A 15 20.21 -10.29 -20.11
C THR A 15 20.55 -10.51 -18.64
N ILE A 16 20.24 -9.52 -17.79
CA ILE A 16 20.37 -9.61 -16.34
C ILE A 16 18.99 -9.46 -15.72
N THR A 17 18.63 -10.36 -14.82
CA THR A 17 17.40 -10.31 -14.03
C THR A 17 17.75 -10.41 -12.56
N PHE A 18 17.08 -9.62 -11.73
CA PHE A 18 17.22 -9.68 -10.28
C PHE A 18 15.87 -9.39 -9.62
N GLN A 19 15.76 -9.76 -8.35
CA GLN A 19 14.57 -9.52 -7.54
C GLN A 19 14.96 -8.71 -6.31
N VAL A 20 14.05 -7.85 -5.86
CA VAL A 20 14.18 -7.05 -4.65
C VAL A 20 12.92 -7.21 -3.81
N THR A 21 13.07 -7.10 -2.50
CA THR A 21 11.93 -7.07 -1.57
C THR A 21 11.71 -5.62 -1.12
N ILE A 22 10.46 -5.18 -1.10
CA ILE A 22 10.10 -3.87 -0.54
C ILE A 22 10.16 -3.96 0.99
N THR A 23 11.01 -3.15 1.62
CA THR A 23 11.20 -3.14 3.08
C THR A 23 10.56 -1.93 3.77
N ASN A 24 10.33 -0.85 3.03
CA ASN A 24 9.61 0.34 3.48
C ASN A 24 8.95 1.05 2.29
N ILE A 25 7.85 1.75 2.55
CA ILE A 25 7.09 2.46 1.52
C ILE A 25 7.60 3.91 1.44
N PRO A 26 8.10 4.38 0.28
CA PRO A 26 8.47 5.79 0.09
C PRO A 26 7.27 6.72 0.32
N PRO A 27 7.47 7.97 0.79
CA PRO A 27 6.37 8.89 1.06
C PRO A 27 5.46 9.19 -0.15
N ASN A 28 6.00 9.09 -1.37
CA ASN A 28 5.26 9.27 -2.61
C ASN A 28 4.64 7.96 -3.16
N GLY A 29 4.84 6.83 -2.48
CA GLY A 29 4.34 5.52 -2.90
C GLY A 29 4.99 4.94 -4.16
N VAL A 30 6.10 5.52 -4.65
CA VAL A 30 6.76 5.09 -5.89
C VAL A 30 8.18 4.63 -5.63
N VAL A 31 8.55 3.46 -6.15
CA VAL A 31 9.93 2.97 -6.19
C VAL A 31 10.51 3.27 -7.56
N THR A 32 11.63 3.99 -7.60
CA THR A 32 12.39 4.24 -8.83
C THR A 32 13.66 3.40 -8.81
N ASN A 33 13.88 2.61 -9.87
CA ASN A 33 15.11 1.85 -10.09
C ASN A 33 15.88 2.40 -11.29
N VAL A 34 17.19 2.63 -11.09
CA VAL A 34 18.14 3.09 -12.11
C VAL A 34 19.38 2.22 -12.03
N GLY A 35 19.87 1.73 -13.16
CA GLY A 35 21.14 1.02 -13.27
C GLY A 35 22.21 1.88 -13.93
N SER A 36 23.47 1.53 -13.68
CA SER A 36 24.62 2.12 -14.36
C SER A 36 25.52 1.00 -14.89
N VAL A 37 26.01 1.18 -16.11
CA VAL A 37 26.94 0.27 -16.78
C VAL A 37 28.24 1.01 -17.01
N ASN A 38 29.35 0.40 -16.60
CA ASN A 38 30.69 0.86 -16.92
C ASN A 38 31.30 -0.12 -17.92
N PHE A 39 31.82 0.37 -19.04
CA PHE A 39 32.39 -0.48 -20.07
C PHE A 39 33.62 0.17 -20.70
N THR A 40 34.46 -0.67 -21.30
CA THR A 40 35.61 -0.24 -22.07
C THR A 40 35.44 -0.65 -23.53
N SER A 41 35.77 0.26 -24.43
CA SER A 41 35.77 -0.01 -25.88
C SER A 41 37.11 0.41 -26.48
N GLN A 42 37.52 -0.28 -27.54
CA GLN A 42 38.75 0.05 -28.28
C GLN A 42 38.46 -0.03 -29.78
N PRO A 43 37.93 1.04 -30.39
CA PRO A 43 37.62 1.05 -31.82
C PRO A 43 38.87 0.92 -32.70
N ASN A 44 40.01 1.49 -32.26
CA ASN A 44 41.30 1.39 -32.92
C ASN A 44 42.28 0.58 -32.05
N PRO A 45 42.74 -0.62 -32.49
CA PRO A 45 43.67 -1.45 -31.72
C PRO A 45 45.02 -0.80 -31.39
N ASN A 46 45.41 0.26 -32.12
CA ASN A 46 46.66 0.97 -31.91
C ASN A 46 46.56 2.12 -30.90
N GLU A 47 45.34 2.46 -30.45
CA GLU A 47 45.08 3.49 -29.45
C GLU A 47 44.69 2.85 -28.11
N PRO A 48 44.95 3.48 -26.95
CA PRO A 48 44.47 2.97 -25.68
C PRO A 48 42.94 2.81 -25.65
N PRO A 49 42.40 1.80 -24.95
CA PRO A 49 40.96 1.68 -24.73
C PRO A 49 40.37 2.90 -24.01
N ILE A 50 39.11 3.19 -24.31
CA ILE A 50 38.32 4.26 -23.68
C ILE A 50 37.35 3.63 -22.70
N THR A 51 37.22 4.22 -21.51
CA THR A 51 36.25 3.81 -20.48
C THR A 51 35.11 4.80 -20.42
N GLU A 52 33.89 4.30 -20.47
CA GLU A 52 32.66 5.09 -20.42
C GLU A 52 31.69 4.53 -19.39
N THR A 53 30.77 5.38 -18.96
CA THR A 53 29.68 5.04 -18.05
C THR A 53 28.38 5.50 -18.68
N GLU A 54 27.38 4.63 -18.70
CA GLU A 54 26.03 4.93 -19.16
C GLU A 54 25.02 4.52 -18.09
N GLU A 55 23.94 5.29 -17.95
CA GLU A 55 22.82 4.96 -17.06
C GLU A 55 21.62 4.45 -17.84
N THR A 56 20.90 3.49 -17.27
CA THR A 56 19.61 3.08 -17.82
C THR A 56 18.56 4.17 -17.60
N PRO A 57 17.55 4.31 -18.46
CA PRO A 57 16.37 5.11 -18.12
C PRO A 57 15.73 4.64 -16.80
N PRO A 58 15.19 5.55 -15.97
CA PRO A 58 14.54 5.18 -14.73
C PRO A 58 13.27 4.38 -15.00
N VAL A 59 13.08 3.31 -14.22
CA VAL A 59 11.82 2.55 -14.19
C VAL A 59 11.13 2.81 -12.85
N ASN A 60 9.89 3.29 -12.93
CA ASN A 60 9.06 3.57 -11.76
C ASN A 60 8.04 2.44 -11.56
N THR A 61 7.89 2.00 -10.30
CA THR A 61 6.89 1.01 -9.88
C THR A 61 6.08 1.60 -8.73
N GLU A 62 4.76 1.65 -8.87
CA GLU A 62 3.86 2.09 -7.81
C GLU A 62 3.68 0.99 -6.76
N ILE A 63 3.82 1.35 -5.48
CA ILE A 63 3.46 0.47 -4.36
C ILE A 63 2.00 0.74 -4.02
N ILE A 64 1.16 -0.27 -4.21
CA ILE A 64 -0.22 -0.26 -3.74
C ILE A 64 -0.20 -0.71 -2.27
N ASN A 65 -0.45 0.21 -1.35
CA ASN A 65 -0.61 -0.10 0.06
C ASN A 65 -2.01 0.33 0.53
N SER A 66 -2.78 -0.61 1.06
CA SER A 66 -4.15 -0.37 1.51
C SER A 66 -4.12 0.41 2.83
N ILE A 67 -4.51 1.68 2.80
CA ILE A 67 -4.66 2.56 3.96
C ILE A 67 -6.11 3.04 4.00
N ILE A 68 -6.88 2.50 4.95
CA ILE A 68 -8.31 2.76 5.16
C ILE A 68 -8.58 3.95 6.12
N ASN A 69 -7.53 4.51 6.75
CA ASN A 69 -7.59 5.65 7.70
C ASN A 69 -8.83 5.66 8.63
N PRO A 70 -9.00 4.64 9.49
CA PRO A 70 -10.17 4.55 10.35
C PRO A 70 -10.18 5.66 11.41
N ALA A 71 -11.31 6.32 11.60
CA ALA A 71 -11.51 7.27 12.70
C ALA A 71 -12.76 6.89 13.50
N LYS A 72 -12.65 6.92 14.84
CA LYS A 72 -13.76 6.61 15.75
C LYS A 72 -14.08 7.81 16.63
N THR A 73 -15.36 8.08 16.81
CA THR A 73 -15.88 9.07 17.76
C THR A 73 -17.00 8.46 18.58
N SER A 74 -17.24 9.04 19.75
CA SER A 74 -18.47 8.87 20.52
C SER A 74 -19.27 10.15 20.48
N ASP A 75 -20.59 10.03 20.63
CA ASP A 75 -21.49 11.16 20.80
C ASP A 75 -21.40 11.82 22.20
N ARG A 76 -20.82 11.11 23.18
CA ARG A 76 -20.69 11.55 24.57
C ARG A 76 -19.30 11.24 25.13
N ASN A 77 -18.84 12.06 26.06
CA ASN A 77 -17.57 11.89 26.78
C ASN A 77 -17.75 11.55 28.27
N ASN A 78 -18.92 11.83 28.84
CA ASN A 78 -19.29 11.49 30.20
C ASN A 78 -20.72 10.91 30.16
N VAL A 79 -20.93 9.83 30.89
CA VAL A 79 -22.20 9.09 30.93
C VAL A 79 -22.46 8.55 32.32
N ASP A 80 -23.73 8.35 32.64
CA ASP A 80 -24.17 7.64 33.85
C ASP A 80 -24.55 6.18 33.52
N ILE A 81 -24.87 5.40 34.55
CA ILE A 81 -25.43 4.05 34.36
C ILE A 81 -26.73 4.16 33.55
N ASP A 82 -26.92 3.22 32.62
CA ASP A 82 -28.06 3.11 31.68
C ASP A 82 -28.09 4.13 30.53
N ASP A 83 -27.11 5.04 30.42
CA ASP A 83 -26.93 5.85 29.21
C ASP A 83 -26.55 5.00 27.99
N ILE A 84 -27.03 5.41 26.82
CA ILE A 84 -26.64 4.84 25.53
C ILE A 84 -25.53 5.70 24.92
N ILE A 85 -24.42 5.07 24.56
CA ILE A 85 -23.32 5.70 23.81
C ILE A 85 -23.43 5.24 22.36
N THR A 86 -23.42 6.20 21.44
CA THR A 86 -23.35 5.92 20.00
C THR A 86 -21.92 6.12 19.53
N TYR A 87 -21.28 5.03 19.08
CA TYR A 87 -19.98 5.11 18.41
C TYR A 87 -20.17 5.25 16.91
N THR A 88 -19.44 6.19 16.31
CA THR A 88 -19.35 6.34 14.85
C THR A 88 -17.94 5.99 14.40
N VAL A 89 -17.82 5.14 13.38
CA VAL A 89 -16.54 4.80 12.76
C VAL A 89 -16.59 5.13 11.28
N THR A 90 -15.62 5.91 10.81
CA THR A 90 -15.47 6.25 9.39
C THR A 90 -14.26 5.56 8.80
N PHE A 91 -14.33 5.25 7.51
CA PHE A 91 -13.30 4.54 6.75
C PHE A 91 -13.10 5.28 5.44
N GLN A 92 -11.86 5.64 5.10
CA GLN A 92 -11.55 6.35 3.87
C GLN A 92 -10.52 5.59 3.05
N ASN A 93 -10.89 5.23 1.81
CA ASN A 93 -9.93 4.68 0.86
C ASN A 93 -9.13 5.83 0.23
N LEU A 94 -7.93 6.06 0.76
CA LEU A 94 -7.00 7.09 0.28
C LEU A 94 -6.19 6.65 -0.96
N GLN A 95 -6.47 5.49 -1.54
CA GLN A 95 -5.70 4.92 -2.65
C GLN A 95 -6.40 5.13 -4.00
N THR A 96 -5.65 4.87 -5.06
CA THR A 96 -6.12 4.83 -6.46
C THR A 96 -6.77 3.50 -6.84
N VAL A 97 -6.74 2.51 -5.94
CA VAL A 97 -7.23 1.14 -6.17
C VAL A 97 -8.41 0.84 -5.25
N GLN A 98 -9.36 0.07 -5.75
CA GLN A 98 -10.51 -0.42 -5.00
C GLN A 98 -10.08 -1.40 -3.90
N LEU A 99 -10.68 -1.27 -2.72
CA LEU A 99 -10.52 -2.20 -1.60
C LEU A 99 -11.76 -3.10 -1.52
N THR A 100 -11.58 -4.42 -1.45
CA THR A 100 -12.66 -5.41 -1.35
C THR A 100 -12.57 -6.20 -0.05
N ASP A 101 -13.64 -6.90 0.29
CA ASP A 101 -13.71 -7.85 1.43
C ASP A 101 -13.33 -7.22 2.77
N ILE A 102 -13.69 -5.95 2.96
CA ILE A 102 -13.39 -5.20 4.18
C ILE A 102 -14.30 -5.71 5.30
N VAL A 103 -13.71 -6.07 6.44
CA VAL A 103 -14.43 -6.46 7.66
C VAL A 103 -14.00 -5.52 8.79
N PHE A 104 -14.98 -4.90 9.44
CA PHE A 104 -14.78 -4.10 10.64
C PHE A 104 -15.11 -4.93 11.88
N THR A 105 -14.17 -5.04 12.81
CA THR A 105 -14.38 -5.71 14.10
C THR A 105 -14.11 -4.74 15.24
N ASP A 106 -15.01 -4.73 16.22
CA ASP A 106 -14.95 -3.85 17.37
C ASP A 106 -15.46 -4.58 18.63
N PRO A 107 -14.56 -5.02 19.52
CA PRO A 107 -14.94 -5.69 20.75
C PRO A 107 -15.78 -4.78 21.65
N ILE A 108 -16.87 -5.33 22.22
CA ILE A 108 -17.72 -4.59 23.16
C ILE A 108 -16.94 -4.33 24.46
N PRO A 109 -16.73 -3.06 24.87
CA PRO A 109 -15.97 -2.75 26.07
C PRO A 109 -16.61 -3.32 27.34
N THR A 110 -15.77 -3.73 28.30
CA THR A 110 -16.23 -4.15 29.63
C THR A 110 -17.06 -3.07 30.29
N GLY A 111 -18.22 -3.43 30.87
CA GLY A 111 -19.15 -2.48 31.48
C GLY A 111 -20.19 -1.91 30.51
N THR A 112 -20.15 -2.31 29.24
CA THR A 112 -21.19 -1.98 28.24
C THR A 112 -21.85 -3.26 27.71
N THR A 113 -23.04 -3.13 27.12
CA THR A 113 -23.71 -4.23 26.40
C THR A 113 -24.13 -3.70 25.04
N PHE A 114 -23.86 -4.47 23.99
CA PHE A 114 -24.30 -4.12 22.64
C PHE A 114 -25.82 -4.15 22.54
N ILE A 115 -26.39 -3.15 21.86
CA ILE A 115 -27.82 -3.07 21.57
C ILE A 115 -28.06 -3.71 20.19
N PRO A 116 -28.72 -4.87 20.10
CA PRO A 116 -29.00 -5.52 18.81
C PRO A 116 -29.80 -4.62 17.87
N ASN A 117 -29.53 -4.73 16.57
CA ASN A 117 -30.20 -3.94 15.51
C ASN A 117 -29.99 -2.42 15.60
N SER A 118 -28.95 -1.96 16.32
CA SER A 118 -28.57 -0.54 16.38
C SER A 118 -27.59 -0.11 15.27
N VAL A 119 -27.00 -1.06 14.54
CA VAL A 119 -26.01 -0.77 13.49
C VAL A 119 -26.67 -0.09 12.30
N THR A 120 -26.05 1.01 11.85
CA THR A 120 -26.34 1.66 10.58
C THR A 120 -25.06 1.75 9.75
N ILE A 121 -25.18 1.57 8.44
CA ILE A 121 -24.07 1.73 7.49
C ILE A 121 -24.49 2.87 6.55
N ASN A 122 -23.71 3.95 6.51
CA ASN A 122 -24.05 5.16 5.75
C ASN A 122 -25.47 5.69 6.04
N GLY A 123 -25.88 5.62 7.31
CA GLY A 123 -27.22 6.01 7.77
C GLY A 123 -28.34 5.01 7.46
N VAL A 124 -28.05 3.90 6.78
CA VAL A 124 -29.01 2.83 6.48
C VAL A 124 -29.01 1.80 7.62
N PRO A 125 -30.13 1.59 8.32
CA PRO A 125 -30.24 0.54 9.34
C PRO A 125 -29.93 -0.83 8.77
N THR A 126 -29.06 -1.58 9.43
CA THR A 126 -28.64 -2.92 9.01
C THR A 126 -28.81 -3.90 10.16
N SER A 127 -29.73 -4.85 10.02
CA SER A 127 -30.08 -5.81 11.07
C SER A 127 -29.12 -6.99 11.14
N ASN A 128 -29.15 -7.70 12.28
CA ASN A 128 -28.37 -8.93 12.52
C ASN A 128 -26.85 -8.77 12.39
N LEU A 129 -26.33 -7.57 12.65
CA LEU A 129 -24.90 -7.30 12.74
C LEU A 129 -24.49 -7.10 14.20
N ASP A 130 -23.31 -7.63 14.53
CA ASP A 130 -22.63 -7.42 15.80
C ASP A 130 -21.18 -7.00 15.48
N PRO A 131 -20.75 -5.79 15.86
CA PRO A 131 -19.38 -5.32 15.65
C PRO A 131 -18.32 -6.28 16.22
N ALA A 132 -18.61 -7.00 17.31
CA ALA A 132 -17.65 -7.92 17.91
C ALA A 132 -17.46 -9.21 17.10
N LEU A 133 -18.45 -9.57 16.26
CA LEU A 133 -18.38 -10.73 15.36
C LEU A 133 -17.86 -10.37 13.97
N GLY A 134 -17.71 -9.09 13.68
CA GLY A 134 -17.27 -8.56 12.39
C GLY A 134 -18.44 -8.11 11.51
N ILE A 135 -18.28 -6.92 10.93
CA ILE A 135 -19.22 -6.30 10.00
C ILE A 135 -18.58 -6.25 8.62
N PRO A 136 -19.12 -6.97 7.61
CA PRO A 136 -18.65 -6.84 6.24
C PRO A 136 -19.08 -5.48 5.67
N LEU A 137 -18.11 -4.65 5.29
CA LEU A 137 -18.32 -3.36 4.64
C LEU A 137 -18.30 -3.47 3.10
N GLY A 138 -17.94 -4.63 2.57
CA GLY A 138 -17.89 -4.90 1.14
C GLY A 138 -16.71 -4.18 0.48
N THR A 139 -17.03 -3.18 -0.33
CA THR A 139 -16.07 -2.54 -1.24
C THR A 139 -15.99 -1.03 -1.01
N LEU A 140 -14.78 -0.50 -0.90
CA LEU A 140 -14.51 0.95 -0.90
C LEU A 140 -13.76 1.32 -2.17
N ASN A 141 -14.37 2.13 -3.02
CA ASN A 141 -13.74 2.62 -4.26
C ASN A 141 -12.68 3.69 -3.96
N PRO A 142 -11.77 3.98 -4.92
CA PRO A 142 -10.81 5.06 -4.79
C PRO A 142 -11.46 6.38 -4.37
N SER A 143 -10.89 7.07 -3.38
CA SER A 143 -11.38 8.36 -2.85
C SER A 143 -12.78 8.33 -2.20
N GLN A 144 -13.35 7.16 -1.95
CA GLN A 144 -14.60 7.01 -1.22
C GLN A 144 -14.35 7.01 0.30
N SER A 145 -15.26 7.67 1.04
CA SER A 145 -15.31 7.72 2.52
C SER A 145 -16.63 7.17 3.04
#